data_AF-A0A3B8U7M3-F1
#
_entry.id   AF-A0A3B8U7M3-F1
#
_cell.length_a   1.000
_cell.length_b   1.000
_cell.length_c   1.000
_cell.angle_alpha   90.00
_cell.angle_beta   90.00
_cell.angle_gamma   90.00
#
_symmetry.space_group_name_H-M   'P 1'
#
loop_
_entity.id
_entity.type
_entity.pdbx_description
1 polymer ?
#
loop_
_entity_poly.entity_id
_entity_poly.type
_entity_poly.pdbx_seq_one_letter_code
_entity_poly.pdbx_strand_id
1 'polypeptide(L)' 'ASEVSFPQEPPSWTFYTVQEGDTLWKIARLHQVKIDNLVKANELEKDRLYPGMTLRIPSPSGMN' A
#
# COMPACT_ATOMS: atom_id res chain seq x y z
N ALA A 1 -26.32 24.32 -0.36
CA ALA A 1 -25.94 22.91 -0.60
C ALA A 1 -24.72 22.92 -1.49
N SER A 2 -23.81 21.95 -1.25
CA SER A 2 -22.62 21.66 -2.06
C SER A 2 -21.37 22.48 -1.75
N GLU A 3 -20.92 22.46 -0.48
CA GLU A 3 -19.48 22.37 -0.26
C GLU A 3 -19.07 20.96 -0.67
N VAL A 4 -18.54 20.84 -1.88
CA VAL A 4 -17.77 19.65 -2.25
C VAL A 4 -16.42 19.78 -1.56
N SER A 5 -16.41 19.55 -0.25
CA SER A 5 -15.19 19.30 0.51
C SER A 5 -14.83 17.84 0.28
N PHE A 6 -13.92 17.59 -0.66
CA PHE A 6 -13.10 16.38 -0.59
C PHE A 6 -12.09 16.65 0.53
N PRO A 7 -12.21 16.06 1.74
CA PRO A 7 -11.07 16.04 2.62
C PRO A 7 -9.98 15.29 1.86
N GLN A 8 -8.89 15.99 1.51
CA GLN A 8 -7.64 15.31 1.21
C GLN A 8 -7.21 14.68 2.53
N GLU A 9 -7.77 13.52 2.85
CA GLU A 9 -7.35 12.72 3.99
C GLU A 9 -5.83 12.59 3.90
N PRO A 10 -5.09 12.87 5.00
CA PRO A 10 -3.64 12.77 4.99
C PRO A 10 -3.24 11.40 4.43
N PRO A 11 -2.05 11.25 3.82
CA PRO A 11 -1.57 9.96 3.35
C PRO A 11 -1.60 8.97 4.50
N SER A 12 -2.67 8.17 4.54
CA SER A 12 -2.92 7.17 5.55
C SER A 12 -2.14 5.93 5.17
N TRP A 13 -1.40 5.40 6.13
CA TRP A 13 -0.69 4.15 5.96
C TRP A 13 -1.60 3.01 6.42
N THR A 14 -1.76 2.00 5.58
CA THR A 14 -2.40 0.74 5.98
C THR A 14 -1.31 -0.29 6.24
N PHE A 15 -1.37 -0.97 7.37
CA PHE A 15 -0.49 -2.10 7.65
C PHE A 15 -1.16 -3.39 7.20
N TYR A 16 -0.45 -4.19 6.42
CA TYR A 16 -0.94 -5.47 5.90
C TYR A 16 0.03 -6.60 6.26
N THR A 17 -0.47 -7.62 6.93
CA THR A 17 0.33 -8.83 7.21
C THR A 17 0.24 -9.77 6.02
N VAL A 18 1.38 -10.00 5.36
CA VAL A 18 1.50 -10.92 4.23
C VAL A 18 1.05 -12.33 4.65
N GLN A 19 0.18 -12.95 3.86
CA GLN A 19 -0.23 -14.34 4.07
C GLN A 19 0.55 -15.28 3.15
N GLU A 20 0.52 -16.57 3.47
CA GLU A 20 1.15 -17.59 2.64
C GLU A 20 0.49 -17.63 1.25
N GLY A 21 1.33 -17.51 0.20
CA GLY A 21 0.86 -17.40 -1.19
C GLY A 21 0.51 -16.00 -1.67
N ASP A 22 0.65 -14.96 -0.83
CA ASP A 22 0.55 -13.58 -1.31
C ASP A 22 1.81 -13.13 -2.05
N THR A 23 1.60 -12.25 -3.02
CA THR A 23 2.65 -11.65 -3.84
C THR A 23 2.51 -10.13 -3.81
N LEU A 24 3.61 -9.42 -4.04
CA LEU A 24 3.60 -7.94 -4.11
C LEU A 24 2.56 -7.45 -5.11
N TRP A 25 2.43 -8.14 -6.24
CA TRP A 25 1.44 -7.80 -7.26
C TRP A 25 0.00 -7.94 -6.76
N LYS A 26 -0.32 -9.03 -6.06
CA LYS A 26 -1.67 -9.27 -5.54
C LYS A 26 -2.04 -8.24 -4.47
N ILE A 27 -1.12 -7.96 -3.54
CA ILE A 27 -1.30 -6.96 -2.48
C ILE A 27 -1.41 -5.55 -3.08
N ALA A 28 -0.50 -5.21 -3.99
CA ALA A 28 -0.49 -3.90 -4.65
C ALA A 28 -1.80 -3.66 -5.42
N ARG A 29 -2.28 -4.66 -6.15
CA ARG A 29 -3.56 -4.60 -6.86
C ARG A 29 -4.75 -4.49 -5.91
N LEU A 30 -4.75 -5.23 -4.81
CA LEU A 30 -5.82 -5.23 -3.82
C LEU A 30 -5.96 -3.86 -3.15
N HIS A 31 -4.84 -3.18 -2.90
CA HIS A 31 -4.80 -1.85 -2.30
C HIS A 31 -4.72 -0.72 -3.32
N GLN A 32 -4.79 -1.02 -4.62
CA GLN A 32 -4.65 -0.07 -5.73
C GLN A 32 -3.39 0.80 -5.65
N VAL A 33 -2.30 0.24 -5.15
CA VAL A 33 -0.98 0.89 -5.08
C VAL A 33 -0.05 0.34 -6.15
N LYS A 34 1.03 1.08 -6.45
CA LYS A 34 2.10 0.57 -7.32
C LYS A 34 3.03 -0.33 -6.51
N ILE A 35 3.51 -1.41 -7.13
CA ILE A 35 4.52 -2.31 -6.53
C ILE A 35 5.77 -1.50 -6.17
N ASP A 36 6.22 -0.60 -7.05
CA ASP A 36 7.37 0.27 -6.81
C ASP A 36 7.19 1.14 -5.54
N ASN A 37 6.00 1.67 -5.31
CA ASN A 37 5.69 2.43 -4.09
C ASN A 37 5.67 1.52 -2.86
N LEU A 38 5.14 0.31 -2.98
CA LEU A 38 5.13 -0.67 -1.89
C LEU A 38 6.55 -1.11 -1.51
N VAL A 39 7.40 -1.32 -2.51
CA VAL A 39 8.82 -1.65 -2.37
C VAL A 39 9.57 -0.49 -1.70
N LYS A 40 9.39 0.75 -2.18
CA LYS A 40 10.00 1.94 -1.58
C LYS A 40 9.53 2.20 -0.15
N ALA A 41 8.23 2.05 0.12
CA ALA A 41 7.64 2.28 1.43
C ALA A 41 8.09 1.27 2.50
N ASN A 42 8.55 0.09 2.08
CA ASN A 42 8.99 -1.00 2.94
C ASN A 42 10.48 -1.32 2.79
N GLU A 43 11.22 -0.50 2.04
CA GLU A 43 12.65 -0.68 1.77
C GLU A 43 13.00 -2.11 1.31
N LEU A 44 12.14 -2.70 0.47
CA LEU A 44 12.29 -4.09 0.02
C LEU A 44 13.40 -4.18 -1.05
N GLU A 45 14.50 -4.84 -0.74
CA GLU A 45 15.61 -4.99 -1.70
C GLU A 45 15.35 -6.06 -2.78
N LYS A 46 14.42 -6.97 -2.54
CA LYS A 46 14.05 -8.06 -3.46
C LYS A 46 12.55 -8.25 -3.38
N ASP A 47 11.90 -8.57 -4.48
CA ASP A 47 10.45 -8.85 -4.58
C ASP A 47 9.96 -10.07 -3.74
N ARG A 48 10.77 -10.54 -2.78
CA ARG A 48 10.44 -11.61 -1.86
C ARG A 48 9.64 -11.06 -0.69
N LEU A 49 8.39 -11.47 -0.64
CA LEU A 49 7.56 -11.35 0.54
C LEU A 49 7.65 -12.63 1.35
N TYR A 50 7.68 -12.48 2.67
CA TYR A 50 7.61 -13.59 3.60
C TYR A 50 6.25 -13.58 4.31
N PRO A 51 5.57 -14.74 4.41
CA PRO A 51 4.35 -14.85 5.20
C PRO A 51 4.62 -14.41 6.65
N GLY A 52 3.71 -13.63 7.22
CA GLY A 52 3.87 -13.02 8.55
C GLY A 52 4.60 -11.68 8.55
N MET A 53 5.12 -11.21 7.41
CA MET A 53 5.73 -9.89 7.30
C MET A 53 4.68 -8.79 7.28
N THR A 54 4.88 -7.72 8.04
CA THR A 54 4.00 -6.55 8.03
C THR A 54 4.48 -5.55 6.98
N LEU A 55 3.67 -5.31 5.96
CA LEU A 55 3.87 -4.30 4.94
C LEU A 55 3.15 -3.00 5.27
N ARG A 56 3.85 -1.88 5.13
CA ARG A 56 3.32 -0.53 5.07
C ARG A 56 2.83 -0.22 3.66
N ILE A 57 1.53 -0.14 3.50
CA ILE A 57 0.88 0.18 2.24
C ILE A 57 0.49 1.67 2.27
N PRO A 58 1.11 2.53 1.44
CA PRO A 58 0.70 3.93 1.33
C PRO A 58 -0.66 4.03 0.65
N SER A 59 -1.60 4.84 1.18
CA SER A 59 -2.89 5.03 0.52
C SER A 59 -2.73 5.72 -0.85
N PRO A 60 -3.49 5.32 -1.88
CA PRO A 60 -3.40 5.92 -3.20
C PRO A 60 -3.86 7.39 -3.23
N SER A 61 -4.64 7.83 -2.24
CA SER A 61 -5.22 9.20 -2.20
C SER A 61 -4.18 10.31 -1.94
N GLY A 62 -3.02 9.97 -1.35
CA GLY A 62 -1.95 10.93 -1.05
C GLY A 62 -0.79 10.93 -2.05
N MET A 63 -0.88 10.17 -3.15
CA MET A 63 0.21 9.97 -4.12
C MET A 63 -0.10 10.66 -5.45
N ASN A 64 -0.20 11.99 -5.44
CA ASN A 64 -0.16 12.82 -6.66
C ASN A 64 1.23 13.43 -6.83
#